data_AF-A0A7W0MI79-F1
#
_entry.id   AF-A0A7W0MI79-F1
#
_cell.length_a   1.000
_cell.length_b   1.000
_cell.length_c   1.000
_cell.angle_alpha   90.00
_cell.angle_beta   90.00
_cell.angle_gamma   90.00
#
_symmetry.space_group_name_H-M   'P 1'
#
loop_
_entity.id
_entity.type
_entity.pdbx_description
1 polymer ?
#
loop_
_entity_poly.entity_id
_entity_poly.type
_entity_poly.pdbx_seq_one_letter_code
_entity_poly.pdbx_strand_id
1 'polypeptide(L)'
;MRLSEYRESLWGGRRHRPLTRSEELLARKVFAASLPYDCVRFADAYLPGIDVPVTLASTPFRRRTIYTIHWGDGDVFDKGADACGNDERASLIHELTHVWQGHHGAFAQGYMLKSFAAQGFHGVRDVMTARRWRGWACHRRRAYDYTRKLGQSWKSFNVEQQAAIVEDWFREWMKSGLTEAGEPTGDARHAYIEQHIRARSGR
;
A
#
# COMPACT_ATOMS: atom_id res chain seq x y z
N MET A 1 -41.10 -1.72 -1.25
CA MET A 1 -39.68 -2.13 -1.22
C MET A 1 -38.82 -0.88 -1.31
N ARG A 2 -38.08 -0.51 -0.25
CA ARG A 2 -37.37 0.79 -0.18
C ARG A 2 -36.03 0.70 -0.91
N LEU A 3 -35.68 1.77 -1.63
CA LEU A 3 -34.41 1.93 -2.37
C LEU A 3 -33.14 1.75 -1.51
N SER A 4 -33.27 1.71 -0.18
CA SER A 4 -32.19 1.42 0.77
C SER A 4 -31.73 -0.03 0.75
N GLU A 5 -32.64 -0.99 0.55
CA GLU A 5 -32.33 -2.44 0.61
C GLU A 5 -31.62 -2.93 -0.66
N TYR A 6 -31.83 -2.26 -1.80
CA TYR A 6 -31.20 -2.63 -3.07
C TYR A 6 -29.70 -2.27 -3.14
N ARG A 7 -29.23 -1.35 -2.29
CA ARG A 7 -27.81 -0.94 -2.26
C ARG A 7 -26.89 -1.91 -1.50
N GLU A 8 -27.44 -2.75 -0.62
CA GLU A 8 -26.68 -3.77 0.11
C GLU A 8 -26.45 -5.05 -0.71
N SER A 9 -27.35 -5.33 -1.66
CA SER A 9 -27.40 -6.60 -2.39
C SER A 9 -26.32 -6.78 -3.46
N LEU A 10 -25.75 -5.70 -4.01
CA LEU A 10 -24.72 -5.78 -5.04
C LEU A 10 -23.28 -5.70 -4.49
N TRP A 11 -23.13 -5.43 -3.18
CA TRP A 11 -21.85 -5.28 -2.47
C TRP A 11 -21.82 -6.08 -1.17
N GLY A 12 -22.45 -7.27 -1.17
CA GLY A 12 -22.71 -8.12 -0.01
C GLY A 12 -21.94 -7.79 1.27
N GLY A 13 -22.57 -7.03 2.18
CA GLY A 13 -22.13 -6.85 3.57
C GLY A 13 -20.72 -6.30 3.85
N ARG A 14 -19.96 -5.85 2.85
CA ARG A 14 -18.56 -5.43 3.05
C ARG A 14 -18.48 -4.07 3.74
N ARG A 15 -17.78 -4.01 4.88
CA ARG A 15 -17.55 -2.76 5.61
C ARG A 15 -16.41 -2.00 4.94
N HIS A 16 -16.60 -0.69 4.83
CA HIS A 16 -15.55 0.23 4.39
C HIS A 16 -15.33 1.29 5.46
N ARG A 17 -14.07 1.68 5.68
CA ARG A 17 -13.71 2.79 6.56
C ARG A 17 -12.66 3.71 5.92
N PRO A 18 -12.59 5.00 6.30
CA PRO A 18 -11.43 5.82 5.99
C PRO A 18 -10.18 5.33 6.76
N LEU A 19 -9.01 5.90 6.42
CA LEU A 19 -7.84 5.79 7.29
C LEU A 19 -8.18 6.30 8.69
N THR A 20 -7.69 5.61 9.72
CA THR A 20 -7.75 6.14 11.08
C THR A 20 -6.83 7.37 11.19
N ARG A 21 -7.03 8.18 12.24
CA ARG A 21 -6.16 9.34 12.48
C ARG A 21 -4.70 8.94 12.65
N SER A 22 -4.42 7.82 13.33
CA SER A 22 -3.06 7.33 13.54
C SER A 22 -2.42 6.82 12.25
N GLU A 23 -3.17 6.09 11.42
CA GLU A 23 -2.71 5.65 10.09
C GLU A 23 -2.41 6.84 9.17
N GLU A 24 -3.25 7.87 9.17
CA GLU A 24 -3.00 9.09 8.40
C GLU A 24 -1.74 9.81 8.90
N LEU A 25 -1.56 9.97 10.21
CA LEU A 25 -0.36 10.59 10.78
C LEU A 25 0.91 9.80 10.45
N LEU A 26 0.85 8.47 10.52
CA LEU A 26 1.94 7.59 10.12
C LEU A 26 2.29 7.78 8.64
N ALA A 27 1.27 7.76 7.77
CA ALA A 27 1.45 7.95 6.34
C ALA A 27 1.99 9.33 5.99
N ARG A 28 1.62 10.39 6.73
CA ARG A 28 2.17 11.74 6.56
C ARG A 28 3.66 11.82 6.85
N LYS A 29 4.20 10.97 7.71
CA LYS A 29 5.67 10.89 7.90
C LYS A 29 6.38 10.49 6.60
N VAL A 30 5.76 9.67 5.75
CA VAL A 30 6.37 9.18 4.51
C VAL A 30 5.98 10.06 3.31
N PHE A 31 4.69 10.30 3.12
CA PHE A 31 4.12 10.93 1.94
C PHE A 31 3.84 12.43 2.11
N ALA A 32 4.03 13.00 3.31
CA ALA A 32 3.75 14.39 3.61
C ALA A 32 2.33 14.84 3.18
N ALA A 33 2.23 15.61 2.09
CA ALA A 33 0.97 16.08 1.53
C ALA A 33 0.69 15.53 0.11
N SER A 34 1.51 14.61 -0.39
CA SER A 34 1.39 14.10 -1.76
C SER A 34 0.24 13.10 -1.93
N LEU A 35 -0.28 12.50 -0.85
CA LEU A 35 -1.41 11.58 -0.93
C LEU A 35 -2.79 12.25 -0.83
N PRO A 36 -3.79 11.77 -1.59
CA PRO A 36 -5.18 12.17 -1.42
C PRO A 36 -5.81 11.39 -0.25
N TYR A 37 -5.39 11.67 0.98
CA TYR A 37 -5.80 10.93 2.19
C TYR A 37 -7.33 10.80 2.35
N ASP A 38 -8.07 11.84 1.99
CA ASP A 38 -9.53 11.89 2.04
C ASP A 38 -10.22 10.93 1.04
N CYS A 39 -9.47 10.41 0.06
CA CYS A 39 -9.93 9.47 -0.96
C CYS A 39 -9.51 8.02 -0.68
N VAL A 40 -8.78 7.73 0.39
CA VAL A 40 -8.33 6.38 0.74
C VAL A 40 -9.32 5.68 1.67
N ARG A 41 -9.64 4.43 1.36
CA ARG A 41 -10.57 3.57 2.10
C ARG A 41 -9.94 2.22 2.37
N PHE A 42 -10.31 1.60 3.49
CA PHE A 42 -10.08 0.19 3.77
C PHE A 42 -11.36 -0.59 3.46
N ALA A 43 -11.21 -1.82 2.99
CA ALA A 43 -12.27 -2.81 2.89
C ALA A 43 -11.93 -4.02 3.77
N ASP A 44 -12.92 -4.53 4.50
CA ASP A 44 -12.82 -5.71 5.38
C ASP A 44 -12.82 -7.05 4.64
N ALA A 45 -12.56 -7.03 3.34
CA ALA A 45 -12.54 -8.22 2.52
C ALA A 45 -11.37 -8.18 1.54
N TYR A 46 -10.65 -9.30 1.50
CA TYR A 46 -9.73 -9.63 0.43
C TYR A 46 -10.47 -9.76 -0.91
N LEU A 47 -9.72 -9.65 -2.00
CA LEU A 47 -10.27 -9.95 -3.32
C LEU A 47 -10.38 -11.47 -3.50
N PRO A 48 -11.41 -11.98 -4.21
CA PRO A 48 -11.57 -13.42 -4.43
C PRO A 48 -10.30 -14.03 -5.04
N GLY A 49 -9.74 -15.04 -4.38
CA GLY A 49 -8.51 -15.74 -4.81
C GLY A 49 -7.20 -15.01 -4.49
N ILE A 50 -7.25 -13.89 -3.75
CA ILE A 50 -6.08 -13.11 -3.34
C ILE A 50 -6.15 -12.85 -1.83
N ASP A 51 -5.50 -13.70 -1.03
CA ASP A 51 -5.50 -13.61 0.45
C ASP A 51 -4.43 -12.64 0.99
N VAL A 52 -4.17 -11.53 0.29
CA VAL A 52 -3.19 -10.51 0.67
C VAL A 52 -3.74 -9.10 0.43
N PRO A 53 -3.24 -8.09 1.16
CA PRO A 53 -3.65 -6.70 0.93
C PRO A 53 -3.42 -6.27 -0.51
N VAL A 54 -4.43 -5.63 -1.12
CA VAL A 54 -4.33 -5.06 -2.48
C VAL A 54 -5.06 -3.73 -2.56
N THR A 55 -4.41 -2.75 -3.16
CA THR A 55 -5.02 -1.46 -3.48
C THR A 55 -5.70 -1.48 -4.84
N LEU A 56 -7.00 -1.21 -4.85
CA LEU A 56 -7.78 -0.92 -6.06
C LEU A 56 -8.18 0.54 -6.09
N ALA A 57 -8.10 1.15 -7.25
CA ALA A 57 -8.67 2.47 -7.45
C ALA A 57 -9.98 2.32 -8.23
N SER A 58 -10.99 3.06 -7.81
CA SER A 58 -12.31 3.13 -8.42
C SER A 58 -12.61 4.58 -8.71
N THR A 59 -12.90 4.88 -9.96
CA THR A 59 -13.31 6.23 -10.38
C THR A 59 -14.81 6.20 -10.66
N PRO A 60 -15.66 6.48 -9.65
CA PRO A 60 -17.08 6.61 -9.91
C PRO A 60 -17.32 7.78 -10.88
N PHE A 61 -18.26 7.59 -11.80
CA PHE A 61 -18.57 8.55 -12.87
C PHE A 61 -18.74 9.98 -12.29
N ARG A 62 -17.94 10.93 -12.77
CA ARG A 62 -17.90 12.36 -12.35
C ARG A 62 -17.51 12.62 -10.87
N ARG A 63 -16.72 11.76 -10.22
CA ARG A 63 -16.19 11.99 -8.87
C ARG A 63 -14.67 11.79 -8.80
N ARG A 64 -14.07 12.27 -7.70
CA ARG A 64 -12.66 12.00 -7.35
C ARG A 64 -12.42 10.49 -7.26
N THR A 65 -11.27 10.02 -7.76
CA THR A 65 -10.86 8.62 -7.65
C THR A 65 -10.79 8.21 -6.19
N ILE A 66 -11.48 7.14 -5.82
CA ILE A 66 -11.44 6.53 -4.50
C ILE A 66 -10.49 5.34 -4.56
N TYR A 67 -9.55 5.29 -3.64
CA TYR A 67 -8.58 4.19 -3.52
C TYR A 67 -9.01 3.31 -2.35
N THR A 68 -9.24 2.02 -2.61
CA THR A 68 -9.69 1.05 -1.62
C THR A 68 -8.61 -0.01 -1.43
N ILE A 69 -8.09 -0.09 -0.21
CA ILE A 69 -7.13 -1.11 0.23
C ILE A 69 -7.92 -2.28 0.78
N HIS A 70 -7.88 -3.41 0.10
CA HIS A 70 -8.55 -4.64 0.48
C HIS A 70 -7.69 -5.42 1.46
N TRP A 71 -7.88 -5.22 2.76
CA TRP A 71 -7.01 -5.79 3.79
C TRP A 71 -7.57 -7.07 4.43
N GLY A 72 -8.82 -7.42 4.13
CA GLY A 72 -9.51 -8.52 4.80
C GLY A 72 -10.02 -8.12 6.18
N ASP A 73 -10.76 -9.04 6.79
CA ASP A 73 -11.34 -8.87 8.12
C ASP A 73 -10.29 -9.10 9.21
N GLY A 74 -10.44 -8.45 10.35
CA GLY A 74 -9.60 -8.63 11.53
C GLY A 74 -8.98 -7.35 12.10
N ASP A 75 -8.00 -7.53 12.97
CA ASP A 75 -7.45 -6.47 13.83
C ASP A 75 -6.96 -5.23 13.08
N VAL A 76 -6.38 -5.38 11.88
CA VAL A 76 -5.95 -4.21 11.08
C VAL A 76 -7.16 -3.40 10.59
N PHE A 77 -8.24 -4.08 10.19
CA PHE A 77 -9.46 -3.38 9.82
C PHE A 77 -10.11 -2.72 11.04
N ASP A 78 -10.20 -3.40 12.18
CA ASP A 78 -10.92 -2.86 13.34
C ASP A 78 -10.11 -1.81 14.15
N LYS A 79 -8.81 -2.04 14.36
CA LYS A 79 -7.94 -1.21 15.22
C LYS A 79 -7.03 -0.27 14.44
N GLY A 80 -6.79 -0.56 13.16
CA GLY A 80 -5.88 0.17 12.30
C GLY A 80 -4.47 -0.41 12.26
N ALA A 81 -3.81 -0.36 11.10
CA ALA A 81 -2.50 -0.97 10.87
C ALA A 81 -1.41 -0.40 11.81
N ASP A 82 -1.53 0.87 12.19
CA ASP A 82 -0.61 1.51 13.14
C ASP A 82 -0.64 0.88 14.55
N ALA A 83 -1.75 0.26 14.93
CA ALA A 83 -1.92 -0.39 16.23
C ALA A 83 -1.54 -1.89 16.23
N CYS A 84 -1.32 -2.49 15.06
CA CYS A 84 -1.17 -3.95 14.92
C CYS A 84 0.28 -4.43 14.88
N GLY A 85 1.25 -3.55 14.61
CA GLY A 85 2.67 -3.92 14.61
C GLY A 85 3.46 -3.28 13.47
N ASN A 86 4.78 -3.48 13.50
CA ASN A 86 5.67 -2.90 12.50
C ASN A 86 5.47 -3.50 11.10
N ASP A 87 5.06 -4.77 11.00
CA ASP A 87 4.83 -5.41 9.71
C ASP A 87 3.57 -4.87 9.01
N GLU A 88 2.52 -4.60 9.78
CA GLU A 88 1.27 -4.00 9.32
C GLU A 88 1.50 -2.53 8.93
N ARG A 89 2.25 -1.77 9.75
CA ARG A 89 2.69 -0.41 9.42
C ARG A 89 3.44 -0.35 8.10
N ALA A 90 4.43 -1.22 7.91
CA ALA A 90 5.19 -1.27 6.65
C ALA A 90 4.32 -1.67 5.45
N SER A 91 3.44 -2.67 5.62
CA SER A 91 2.52 -3.09 4.56
C SER A 91 1.55 -1.96 4.19
N LEU A 92 1.13 -1.13 5.16
CA LEU A 92 0.28 0.02 4.91
C LEU A 92 1.02 1.04 4.05
N ILE A 93 2.29 1.31 4.33
CA ILE A 93 3.11 2.22 3.53
C ILE A 93 3.32 1.69 2.10
N HIS A 94 3.45 0.37 1.91
CA HIS A 94 3.49 -0.25 0.58
C HIS A 94 2.20 0.00 -0.20
N GLU A 95 1.05 -0.33 0.38
CA GLU A 95 -0.25 -0.11 -0.26
C GLU A 95 -0.53 1.37 -0.55
N LEU A 96 -0.15 2.25 0.37
CA LEU A 96 -0.24 3.69 0.15
C LEU A 96 0.72 4.19 -0.95
N THR A 97 1.82 3.47 -1.23
CA THR A 97 2.64 3.78 -2.40
C THR A 97 1.88 3.48 -3.69
N HIS A 98 1.05 2.44 -3.74
CA HIS A 98 0.16 2.20 -4.89
C HIS A 98 -0.93 3.26 -5.03
N VAL A 99 -1.48 3.75 -3.92
CA VAL A 99 -2.36 4.93 -3.93
C VAL A 99 -1.63 6.13 -4.53
N TRP A 100 -0.41 6.40 -4.09
CA TRP A 100 0.42 7.50 -4.58
C TRP A 100 0.69 7.37 -6.08
N GLN A 101 1.07 6.17 -6.55
CA GLN A 101 1.30 5.87 -7.97
C GLN A 101 0.05 6.10 -8.82
N GLY A 102 -1.11 5.65 -8.33
CA GLY A 102 -2.40 5.85 -8.99
C GLY A 102 -2.89 7.29 -8.96
N HIS A 103 -2.49 8.09 -7.97
CA HIS A 103 -2.84 9.52 -7.90
C HIS A 103 -2.01 10.39 -8.84
N HIS A 104 -0.71 10.08 -8.98
CA HIS A 104 0.23 10.88 -9.78
C HIS A 104 0.42 10.36 -11.21
N GLY A 105 -0.49 9.50 -11.69
CA GLY A 105 -0.58 9.13 -13.10
C GLY A 105 0.50 8.15 -13.58
N ALA A 106 1.11 7.37 -12.68
CA ALA A 106 2.15 6.44 -13.07
C ALA A 106 1.61 5.18 -13.78
N PHE A 107 0.41 4.68 -13.45
CA PHE A 107 -0.12 3.42 -14.02
C PHE A 107 -1.65 3.34 -14.08
N ALA A 108 -2.18 2.71 -15.14
CA ALA A 108 -3.59 2.32 -15.20
C ALA A 108 -3.87 1.21 -14.16
N GLN A 109 -5.02 1.30 -13.49
CA GLN A 109 -5.44 0.44 -12.38
C GLN A 109 -5.37 -1.07 -12.70
N GLY A 110 -5.61 -1.43 -13.97
CA GLY A 110 -5.48 -2.80 -14.47
C GLY A 110 -4.04 -3.32 -14.56
N TYR A 111 -3.01 -2.46 -14.54
CA TYR A 111 -1.60 -2.84 -14.55
C TYR A 111 -1.10 -3.25 -13.15
N MET A 112 -1.64 -2.66 -12.08
CA MET A 112 -1.35 -3.10 -10.71
C MET A 112 -1.86 -4.53 -10.50
N LEU A 113 -3.15 -4.78 -10.76
CA LEU A 113 -3.72 -6.13 -10.68
C LEU A 113 -3.07 -7.13 -11.67
N LYS A 114 -2.67 -6.70 -12.87
CA LYS A 114 -1.93 -7.56 -13.82
C LYS A 114 -0.48 -7.82 -13.41
N SER A 115 0.16 -6.93 -12.66
CA SER A 115 1.49 -7.19 -12.08
C SER A 115 1.40 -8.27 -10.99
N PHE A 116 0.28 -8.31 -10.26
CA PHE A 116 -0.08 -9.41 -9.35
C PHE A 116 -0.46 -10.71 -10.09
N ALA A 117 -1.23 -10.64 -11.19
CA ALA A 117 -1.82 -11.81 -11.85
C ALA A 117 -0.99 -12.44 -12.98
N ALA A 118 -0.22 -11.65 -13.74
CA ALA A 118 0.50 -12.11 -14.94
C ALA A 118 1.93 -12.63 -14.65
N GLN A 119 2.46 -12.38 -13.45
CA GLN A 119 3.76 -12.90 -12.99
C GLN A 119 3.55 -13.86 -11.81
N GLY A 120 2.87 -14.98 -12.07
CA GLY A 120 2.62 -16.07 -11.12
C GLY A 120 3.76 -16.24 -10.11
N PHE A 121 3.55 -15.73 -8.89
CA PHE A 121 4.56 -15.75 -7.85
C PHE A 121 4.61 -17.14 -7.22
N HIS A 122 5.75 -17.82 -7.36
CA HIS A 122 6.10 -18.99 -6.56
C HIS A 122 5.98 -18.74 -5.04
N GLY A 123 6.02 -17.49 -4.57
CA GLY A 123 5.81 -17.12 -3.16
C GLY A 123 4.35 -17.10 -2.68
N VAL A 124 3.37 -16.97 -3.57
CA VAL A 124 1.94 -17.10 -3.21
C VAL A 124 1.60 -18.56 -2.88
N ARG A 125 2.29 -19.50 -3.54
CA ARG A 125 2.15 -20.93 -3.25
C ARG A 125 2.60 -21.25 -1.83
N ASP A 126 3.70 -20.69 -1.34
CA ASP A 126 4.15 -20.92 0.06
C ASP A 126 3.16 -20.36 1.09
N VAL A 127 2.54 -19.21 0.83
CA VAL A 127 1.49 -18.63 1.68
C VAL A 127 0.23 -19.51 1.68
N MET A 128 -0.20 -19.99 0.50
CA MET A 128 -1.35 -20.90 0.36
C MET A 128 -1.09 -22.29 0.96
N THR A 129 0.14 -22.78 0.92
CA THR A 129 0.51 -24.13 1.41
C THR A 129 0.79 -24.13 2.91
N ALA A 130 1.38 -23.06 3.47
CA ALA A 130 1.80 -23.02 4.87
C ALA A 130 0.70 -22.57 5.85
N ARG A 131 -0.41 -21.95 5.41
CA ARG A 131 -1.53 -21.44 6.24
C ARG A 131 -1.13 -20.64 7.49
N ARG A 132 0.12 -20.18 7.59
CA ARG A 132 0.69 -19.41 8.68
C ARG A 132 1.27 -18.14 8.09
N TRP A 133 0.45 -17.11 8.08
CA TRP A 133 0.85 -15.77 7.66
C TRP A 133 1.80 -15.17 8.72
N ARG A 134 3.04 -14.88 8.32
CA ARG A 134 4.11 -14.32 9.19
C ARG A 134 4.55 -12.93 8.72
N GLY A 135 3.61 -12.13 8.21
CA GLY A 135 3.87 -10.81 7.65
C GLY A 135 4.46 -10.84 6.23
N TRP A 136 4.05 -9.86 5.42
CA TRP A 136 4.44 -9.69 4.01
C TRP A 136 5.96 -9.43 3.82
N ALA A 137 6.66 -9.03 4.88
CA ALA A 137 8.09 -8.71 4.92
C ALA A 137 9.01 -9.89 4.59
N CYS A 138 8.67 -11.08 5.10
CA CYS A 138 9.58 -12.24 5.01
C CYS A 138 9.54 -12.91 3.63
N HIS A 139 8.44 -12.78 2.89
CA HIS A 139 8.27 -13.40 1.57
C HIS A 139 8.77 -12.51 0.40
N ARG A 140 8.80 -11.18 0.55
CA ARG A 140 9.14 -10.27 -0.56
C ARG A 140 10.62 -10.01 -0.81
N ARG A 141 11.49 -10.12 0.21
CA ARG A 141 12.95 -9.88 0.05
C ARG A 141 13.59 -10.70 -1.07
N ARG A 142 13.01 -11.84 -1.44
CA ARG A 142 13.48 -12.70 -2.53
C ARG A 142 12.87 -12.37 -3.91
N ALA A 143 11.67 -11.81 -3.93
CA ALA A 143 10.84 -11.66 -5.12
C ALA A 143 11.14 -10.39 -5.93
N TYR A 144 11.57 -9.32 -5.25
CA TYR A 144 11.80 -8.00 -5.87
C TYR A 144 13.17 -7.44 -5.50
N ASP A 145 14.24 -8.11 -5.93
CA ASP A 145 15.60 -7.59 -5.78
C ASP A 145 15.78 -6.32 -6.64
N TYR A 146 15.51 -5.16 -6.05
CA TYR A 146 15.81 -3.85 -6.62
C TYR A 146 17.21 -3.36 -6.21
N THR A 147 17.91 -4.07 -5.30
CA THR A 147 19.14 -3.57 -4.67
C THR A 147 20.25 -3.33 -5.68
N ARG A 148 20.34 -4.19 -6.70
CA ARG A 148 21.28 -4.06 -7.83
C ARG A 148 21.01 -2.85 -8.73
N LYS A 149 19.83 -2.27 -8.65
CA LYS A 149 19.39 -1.11 -9.44
C LYS A 149 19.39 0.19 -8.63
N LEU A 150 19.74 0.17 -7.34
CA LEU A 150 19.85 1.39 -6.54
C LEU A 150 20.84 2.37 -7.19
N GLY A 151 20.46 3.64 -7.23
CA GLY A 151 21.17 4.69 -7.98
C GLY A 151 20.66 4.91 -9.42
N GLN A 152 19.86 3.99 -9.97
CA GLN A 152 19.19 4.23 -11.26
C GLN A 152 17.98 5.16 -11.12
N SER A 153 17.48 5.68 -12.26
CA SER A 153 16.29 6.52 -12.31
C SER A 153 15.04 5.79 -11.80
N TRP A 154 14.15 6.50 -11.09
CA TRP A 154 12.87 5.97 -10.58
C TRP A 154 12.03 5.22 -11.61
N LYS A 155 12.09 5.65 -12.88
CA LYS A 155 11.35 5.05 -13.99
C LYS A 155 11.89 3.67 -14.42
N SER A 156 13.10 3.27 -14.00
CA SER A 156 13.66 1.94 -14.31
C SER A 156 13.16 0.83 -13.37
N PHE A 157 12.50 1.22 -12.28
CA PHE A 157 11.84 0.32 -11.34
C PHE A 157 10.38 0.10 -11.76
N ASN A 158 9.91 -1.13 -11.63
CA ASN A 158 8.48 -1.41 -11.77
C ASN A 158 7.68 -0.93 -10.54
N VAL A 159 6.35 -0.97 -10.62
CA VAL A 159 5.44 -0.50 -9.55
C VAL A 159 5.71 -1.13 -8.19
N GLU A 160 5.96 -2.43 -8.16
CA GLU A 160 6.20 -3.17 -6.92
C GLU A 160 7.59 -2.89 -6.35
N GLN A 161 8.60 -2.71 -7.22
CA GLN A 161 9.95 -2.33 -6.82
C GLN A 161 9.97 -0.93 -6.21
N GLN A 162 9.24 0.01 -6.79
CA GLN A 162 9.04 1.35 -6.23
C GLN A 162 8.40 1.27 -4.84
N ALA A 163 7.32 0.50 -4.68
CA ALA A 163 6.66 0.31 -3.39
C ALA A 163 7.57 -0.39 -2.36
N ALA A 164 8.35 -1.38 -2.78
CA ALA A 164 9.33 -2.08 -1.93
C ALA A 164 10.46 -1.15 -1.45
N ILE A 165 10.94 -0.23 -2.30
CA ILE A 165 11.92 0.79 -1.92
C ILE A 165 11.38 1.65 -0.77
N VAL A 166 10.14 2.15 -0.92
CA VAL A 166 9.49 3.00 0.08
C VAL A 166 9.26 2.24 1.38
N GLU A 167 8.77 1.01 1.29
CA GLU A 167 8.55 0.17 2.46
C GLU A 167 9.86 -0.11 3.20
N ASP A 168 10.89 -0.59 2.52
CA ASP A 168 12.09 -1.03 3.21
C ASP A 168 12.86 0.15 3.83
N TRP A 169 12.84 1.32 3.19
CA TRP A 169 13.34 2.56 3.80
C TRP A 169 12.57 2.89 5.09
N PHE A 170 11.24 2.81 5.04
CA PHE A 170 10.40 3.05 6.22
C PHE A 170 10.62 2.01 7.32
N ARG A 171 10.91 0.75 6.98
CA ARG A 171 11.28 -0.30 7.94
C ARG A 171 12.57 0.04 8.67
N GLU A 172 13.58 0.55 7.99
CA GLU A 172 14.80 1.02 8.65
C GLU A 172 14.50 2.19 9.59
N TRP A 173 13.62 3.12 9.19
CA TRP A 173 13.19 4.20 10.08
C TRP A 173 12.42 3.70 11.31
N MET A 174 11.62 2.64 11.18
CA MET A 174 10.95 2.05 12.33
C MET A 174 11.91 1.45 13.35
N LYS A 175 13.07 0.94 12.93
CA LYS A 175 14.08 0.40 13.86
C LYS A 175 14.68 1.46 14.76
N SER A 176 14.66 2.72 14.35
CA SER A 176 15.09 3.87 15.17
C SER A 176 13.95 4.48 16.00
N GLY A 177 12.76 3.86 15.99
CA GLY A 177 11.61 4.32 16.78
C GLY A 177 10.80 5.45 16.11
N LEU A 178 10.92 5.66 14.80
CA LEU A 178 10.18 6.68 14.04
C LEU A 178 10.37 8.13 14.57
N THR A 179 11.56 8.42 15.08
CA THR A 179 11.96 9.77 15.52
C THR A 179 12.56 10.55 14.34
N GLU A 180 12.44 11.88 14.35
CA GLU A 180 13.03 12.71 13.28
C GLU A 180 14.56 12.55 13.22
N ALA A 181 15.23 12.53 14.39
CA ALA A 181 16.66 12.24 14.49
C ALA A 181 17.03 10.83 14.00
N GLY A 182 16.07 9.91 13.96
CA GLY A 182 16.22 8.54 13.50
C GLY A 182 15.83 8.30 12.05
N GLU A 183 15.42 9.34 11.30
CA GLU A 183 15.13 9.18 9.88
C GLU A 183 16.39 8.72 9.13
N PRO A 184 16.32 7.64 8.32
CA PRO A 184 17.51 7.06 7.70
C PRO A 184 17.91 7.86 6.46
N THR A 185 18.38 9.09 6.67
CA THR A 185 18.81 10.02 5.62
C THR A 185 20.09 9.58 4.90
N GLY A 186 20.92 8.77 5.56
CA GLY A 186 22.08 8.13 4.94
C GLY A 186 21.76 6.89 4.10
N ASP A 187 20.50 6.47 4.05
CA ASP A 187 20.04 5.35 3.22
C ASP A 187 19.91 5.82 1.76
N ALA A 188 20.49 5.09 0.82
CA ALA A 188 20.38 5.38 -0.61
C ALA A 188 18.92 5.48 -1.10
N ARG A 189 17.98 4.85 -0.39
CA ARG A 189 16.55 4.89 -0.69
C ARG A 189 15.90 6.22 -0.34
N HIS A 190 16.44 6.95 0.66
CA HIS A 190 15.91 8.24 1.11
C HIS A 190 15.83 9.27 -0.01
N ALA A 191 16.83 9.28 -0.90
CA ALA A 191 16.83 10.14 -2.07
C ALA A 191 15.60 9.95 -2.97
N TYR A 192 15.11 8.72 -3.14
CA TYR A 192 13.88 8.46 -3.90
C TYR A 192 12.64 8.96 -3.16
N ILE A 193 12.62 8.87 -1.84
CA ILE A 193 11.50 9.38 -1.02
C ILE A 193 11.38 10.89 -1.19
N GLU A 194 12.48 11.62 -1.04
CA GLU A 194 12.50 13.08 -1.20
C GLU A 194 12.12 13.49 -2.63
N GLN A 195 12.76 12.88 -3.63
CA GLN A 195 12.64 13.33 -5.03
C GLN A 195 11.34 12.90 -5.70
N HIS A 196 10.72 11.81 -5.26
CA HIS A 196 9.55 11.24 -5.95
C HIS A 196 8.33 11.15 -5.05
N ILE A 197 8.47 10.75 -3.79
CA ILE A 197 7.32 10.53 -2.92
C ILE A 197 6.85 11.83 -2.26
N ARG A 198 7.78 12.62 -1.71
CA ARG A 198 7.51 13.87 -0.99
C ARG A 198 7.57 15.11 -1.87
N ALA A 199 8.31 15.05 -2.99
CA ALA A 199 8.40 16.17 -3.91
C ALA A 199 6.99 16.64 -4.31
N ARG A 200 6.74 17.94 -4.11
CA ARG A 200 5.55 18.58 -4.65
C ARG A 200 5.60 18.38 -6.16
N SER A 201 4.58 17.73 -6.73
CA SER A 201 4.39 17.74 -8.17
C SER A 201 4.37 19.20 -8.61
N GLY A 202 5.46 19.65 -9.24
CA GLY A 202 5.51 20.94 -9.91
C GLY A 202 4.33 20.96 -10.87
N ARG A 203 3.42 21.92 -10.65
CA ARG A 203 2.36 22.22 -11.59
C ARG A 203 2.94 22.64 -12.93
#